data_AF-A0A946FSG7-F1
#
_entry.id   AF-A0A946FSG7-F1
#
_cell.length_a   1.000
_cell.length_b   1.000
_cell.length_c   1.000
_cell.angle_alpha   90.00
_cell.angle_beta   90.00
_cell.angle_gamma   90.00
#
_symmetry.space_group_name_H-M   'P 1'
#
loop_
_entity.id
_entity.type
_entity.pdbx_description
1 polymer ?
#
loop_
_entity_poly.entity_id
_entity_poly.type
_entity_poly.pdbx_seq_one_letter_code
_entity_poly.pdbx_strand_id
1 'polypeptide(L)' 'SFLETCDPSSKDKWMEDCLISMACHTAIRANKAMQTGEMAKLLEDLEKCKNPFHCPHGRPTIVCLDAGQLEKLFKRVV' A
#
# COMPACT_ATOMS: atom_id res chain seq x y z
N SER A 1 -18.57 -27.22 1.16
CA SER A 1 -17.48 -27.32 0.16
C SER A 1 -16.66 -26.03 0.05
N PHE A 2 -16.34 -25.36 1.17
CA PHE A 2 -15.44 -24.19 1.20
C PHE A 2 -14.24 -24.40 2.14
N LEU A 3 -14.07 -25.63 2.64
CA LEU A 3 -13.06 -26.03 3.62
C LEU A 3 -12.40 -27.36 3.20
N GLU A 4 -12.09 -27.50 1.92
CA GLU A 4 -11.22 -28.58 1.44
C GLU A 4 -10.07 -27.96 0.67
N THR A 5 -9.00 -27.63 1.40
CA THR A 5 -7.61 -28.02 1.13
C THR A 5 -6.70 -27.26 2.11
N CYS A 6 -6.53 -27.79 3.33
CA CYS A 6 -5.43 -27.40 4.21
C CYS A 6 -4.29 -28.42 4.04
N ASP A 7 -3.38 -28.12 3.11
CA ASP A 7 -2.08 -28.78 3.02
C ASP A 7 -1.16 -28.24 4.15
N PRO A 8 -0.49 -29.05 4.97
CA PRO A 8 0.39 -28.57 6.03
C PRO A 8 1.59 -27.74 5.54
N SER A 9 1.99 -27.84 4.27
CA SER A 9 2.96 -26.94 3.62
C SER A 9 2.37 -25.55 3.31
N SER A 10 1.05 -25.37 3.50
CA SER A 10 0.27 -24.20 3.10
C SER A 10 -0.13 -23.27 4.26
N LYS A 11 0.16 -23.63 5.52
CA LYS A 11 -0.22 -22.81 6.69
C LYS A 11 0.41 -21.41 6.66
N ASP A 12 1.69 -21.34 6.34
CA ASP A 12 2.42 -20.06 6.30
C ASP A 12 1.89 -19.18 5.17
N LYS A 13 1.63 -19.78 4.00
CA LYS A 13 1.04 -19.08 2.85
C LYS A 13 -0.36 -18.56 3.14
N TRP A 14 -1.22 -19.39 3.74
CA TRP A 14 -2.56 -18.98 4.14
C TRP A 14 -2.53 -17.86 5.18
N MET A 15 -1.62 -17.95 6.16
CA MET A 15 -1.43 -16.91 7.16
C MET A 15 -0.99 -15.60 6.51
N GLU A 16 -0.04 -15.66 5.57
CA GLU A 16 0.43 -14.51 4.83
C GLU A 16 -0.70 -13.87 4.01
N ASP A 17 -1.49 -14.66 3.28
CA ASP A 17 -2.66 -14.17 2.52
C ASP A 17 -3.71 -13.49 3.44
N CYS A 18 -3.94 -14.05 4.64
CA CYS A 18 -4.80 -13.43 5.64
C CYS A 18 -4.24 -12.08 6.14
N LEU A 19 -2.94 -12.01 6.45
CA LEU A 19 -2.28 -10.78 6.90
C LEU A 19 -2.31 -9.69 5.82
N ILE A 20 -2.05 -10.07 4.57
CA ILE A 20 -2.14 -9.20 3.39
C ILE A 20 -3.55 -8.63 3.25
N SER A 21 -4.57 -9.47 3.38
CA SER A 21 -5.98 -9.07 3.30
C SER A 21 -6.35 -8.11 4.44
N MET A 22 -5.96 -8.44 5.68
CA MET A 22 -6.20 -7.59 6.85
C MET A 22 -5.56 -6.22 6.70
N ALA A 23 -4.29 -6.16 6.26
CA ALA A 23 -3.60 -4.90 6.02
C ALA A 23 -4.32 -4.01 4.99
N CYS A 24 -4.79 -4.60 3.88
CA CYS A 24 -5.51 -3.84 2.85
C CYS A 24 -6.90 -3.38 3.30
N HIS A 25 -7.62 -4.21 4.07
CA HIS A 25 -8.96 -3.85 4.54
C HIS A 25 -8.95 -2.83 5.69
N THR A 26 -7.88 -2.78 6.49
CA THR A 26 -7.73 -1.81 7.59
C THR A 26 -7.01 -0.52 7.20
N ALA A 27 -6.41 -0.49 6.02
CA ALA A 27 -5.71 0.68 5.49
C ALA A 27 -6.61 1.92 5.35
N ILE A 28 -5.97 3.08 5.38
CA ILE A 28 -6.58 4.36 5.01
C ILE A 28 -7.03 4.30 3.54
N ARG A 29 -8.23 4.81 3.26
CA ARG A 29 -8.84 4.80 1.92
C ARG A 29 -9.00 6.22 1.37
N ALA A 30 -9.22 6.30 0.06
CA ALA A 30 -9.52 7.56 -0.61
C ALA A 30 -10.67 8.31 0.07
N ASN A 31 -10.56 9.65 0.10
CA ASN A 31 -11.52 10.57 0.71
C ASN A 31 -11.66 10.48 2.24
N LYS A 32 -10.82 9.72 2.94
CA LYS A 32 -10.74 9.80 4.40
C LYS A 32 -10.09 11.14 4.79
N ALA A 33 -10.81 11.98 5.51
CA ALA A 33 -10.26 13.19 6.10
C ALA A 33 -9.20 12.82 7.15
N MET A 34 -8.08 13.55 7.15
CA MET A 34 -6.97 13.35 8.06
C MET A 34 -6.42 14.70 8.52
N GLN A 35 -5.96 14.76 9.76
CA GLN A 35 -5.21 15.91 10.26
C GLN A 35 -3.74 15.80 9.86
N THR A 36 -3.05 16.93 9.76
CA THR A 36 -1.63 16.97 9.37
C THR A 36 -0.74 16.07 10.24
N GLY A 37 -1.01 16.00 11.55
CA GLY A 37 -0.27 15.11 12.46
C GLY A 37 -0.46 13.62 12.16
N GLU A 38 -1.65 13.21 11.71
CA GLU A 38 -1.92 11.83 11.31
C GLU A 38 -1.22 11.48 9.99
N MET A 39 -1.14 12.45 9.06
CA MET A 39 -0.41 12.28 7.81
C MET A 39 1.09 12.14 8.05
N ALA A 40 1.67 12.99 8.90
CA ALA A 40 3.08 12.91 9.26
C ALA A 40 3.42 11.55 9.90
N LYS A 41 2.60 11.10 10.85
CA LYS A 41 2.76 9.78 11.48
C LYS A 41 2.67 8.64 10.46
N LEU A 42 1.76 8.72 9.49
CA LEU A 42 1.64 7.71 8.44
C LEU A 42 2.94 7.60 7.62
N LEU A 43 3.58 8.73 7.31
CA LEU A 43 4.86 8.76 6.60
C LEU A 43 5.99 8.18 7.45
N GLU A 44 6.07 8.53 8.73
CA GLU A 44 7.05 7.94 9.66
C GLU A 44 6.90 6.42 9.80
N ASP A 45 5.66 5.93 9.85
CA ASP A 45 5.38 4.49 9.95
C ASP A 45 5.72 3.76 8.64
N LEU A 46 5.51 4.42 7.48
CA LEU A 46 5.92 3.90 6.18
C LEU A 46 7.44 3.78 6.08
N GLU A 47 8.20 4.78 6.54
CA GLU A 47 9.68 4.77 6.52
C GLU A 47 10.29 3.63 7.35
N LYS A 48 9.60 3.18 8.41
CA LYS A 48 10.03 2.06 9.27
C LYS A 48 9.76 0.68 8.65
N CYS A 49 8.98 0.61 7.58
CA CYS A 49 8.66 -0.65 6.93
C CYS A 49 9.87 -1.21 6.16
N LYS A 50 10.03 -2.54 6.17
CA LYS A 50 11.14 -3.21 5.45
C LYS A 50 11.13 -2.97 3.94
N ASN A 51 9.94 -2.87 3.34
CA ASN A 51 9.74 -2.56 1.93
C ASN A 51 8.72 -1.42 1.81
N PRO A 52 9.16 -0.16 1.86
CA PRO A 52 8.26 0.99 1.87
C PRO A 52 7.74 1.37 0.49
N PHE A 53 8.23 0.75 -0.60
CA PHE A 53 7.96 1.16 -1.98
C PHE A 53 6.80 0.40 -2.64
N HIS A 54 6.41 -0.76 -2.09
CA HIS A 54 5.33 -1.58 -2.61
C HIS A 54 4.43 -2.05 -1.47
N CYS A 55 3.12 -2.04 -1.70
CA CYS A 55 2.18 -2.68 -0.79
C CYS A 55 2.34 -4.22 -0.87
N PRO A 56 1.79 -4.98 0.08
CA PRO A 56 1.89 -6.44 0.06
C PRO A 56 1.27 -7.11 -1.18
N HIS A 57 0.41 -6.40 -1.91
CA HIS A 57 -0.15 -6.85 -3.20
C HIS A 57 0.66 -6.39 -4.43
N GLY A 58 1.78 -5.68 -4.22
CA GLY A 58 2.67 -5.21 -5.29
C GLY A 58 2.34 -3.86 -5.91
N ARG A 59 1.34 -3.10 -5.40
CA ARG A 59 1.09 -1.73 -5.88
C ARG A 59 2.14 -0.77 -5.34
N PRO A 60 2.65 0.19 -6.14
CA PRO A 60 3.57 1.20 -5.64
C PRO A 60 2.88 2.08 -4.61
N THR A 61 3.57 2.35 -3.51
CA THR A 61 3.11 3.22 -2.40
C THR A 61 3.49 4.67 -2.61
N ILE A 62 4.60 4.93 -3.31
CA ILE A 62 5.17 6.25 -3.55
C ILE A 62 5.39 6.41 -5.07
N VAL A 63 4.99 7.58 -5.60
CA VAL A 63 5.30 8.00 -6.96
C VAL A 63 6.04 9.33 -6.91
N CYS A 64 7.14 9.43 -7.65
CA CYS A 64 7.90 10.67 -7.78
C CYS A 64 7.50 11.35 -9.07
N LEU A 65 7.04 12.60 -8.97
CA LEU A 65 6.76 13.46 -10.11
C LEU A 65 7.74 14.63 -10.09
N ASP A 66 8.59 14.72 -11.11
CA ASP A 66 9.45 15.88 -11.31
C ASP A 66 8.67 17.07 -11.89
N ALA A 67 9.29 18.25 -11.87
CA ALA A 67 8.66 19.48 -12.35
C ALA A 67 8.27 19.41 -13.85
N GLY A 68 9.10 18.78 -14.68
CA GLY A 68 8.82 18.65 -16.12
C GLY A 68 7.68 17.68 -16.41
N GLN A 69 7.60 16.57 -15.67
CA GLN A 69 6.47 15.65 -15.70
C GLN A 69 5.18 16.35 -15.29
N LEU A 70 5.24 17.17 -14.24
CA LEU A 70 4.09 17.96 -13.81
C LEU A 70 3.66 18.95 -14.89
N GLU A 71 4.59 19.68 -15.51
CA GLU A 71 4.31 20.61 -16.61
C GLU A 71 3.64 19.92 -17.81
N LYS A 72 4.11 18.72 -18.18
CA LYS A 72 3.51 17.89 -19.23
C LYS A 72 2.08 17.48 -18.88
N LEU A 73 1.82 17.07 -17.63
CA LEU A 73 0.46 16.71 -17.17
C LEU A 73 -0.51 17.89 -17.25
N PHE A 74 -0.02 19.12 -17.05
CA PHE A 74 -0.77 20.35 -17.22
C PHE A 74 -0.74 20.91 -18.67
N LYS A 75 -0.16 20.18 -19.63
CA LYS A 75 -0.02 20.58 -21.04
C LYS A 75 0.70 21.92 -21.24
N ARG A 76 1.63 22.27 -20.34
CA ARG A 76 2.44 23.50 -20.41
C ARG A 76 3.66 23.35 -21.31
N VAL A 77 4.10 22.12 -21.54
CA VAL A 77 5.21 21.75 -22.42
C VAL A 77 4.79 20.48 -23.18
N VAL A 78 5.12 20.40 -24.48
CA VAL A 78 4.83 19.27 -25.36
C VAL A 78 6.10 18.48 -25.63
#